data_AF-A0A925PLC9-F1
#
_entry.id   AF-A0A925PLC9-F1
#
_cell.length_a   1.000
_cell.length_b   1.000
_cell.length_c   1.000
_cell.angle_alpha   90.00
_cell.angle_beta   90.00
_cell.angle_gamma   90.00
#
_symmetry.space_group_name_H-M   'P 1'
#
loop_
_entity.id
_entity.type
_entity.pdbx_description
1 polymer ?
#
loop_
_entity_poly.entity_id
_entity_poly.type
_entity_poly.pdbx_seq_one_letter_code
_entity_poly.pdbx_strand_id
1 'polypeptide(L)'
;MKNIILIRLARVIEVSVALLLLAVAGTALAQTTQQYTIDHAVMFTAGTDTMRGQLRRTPAAREIVSGVFAIAREDLDDDGRPEFILLSQSSAMCRDGGCALLILGKTHQGIEPFLAAKVNGKLALTKEKVGGYRALAVLGKNGQIAVGNRRGSPLFGKQVVYTMLPRAQTPAGNTMDETKSDEQTESTPNTLEPNAQKVISKYLSSIPGKQESAEASGSALADLNSDGKSEIVLVWTLLGATYWHTTLTIFSHSAKGYKHLSSLPLNGLAKLSSADNGIIAIDQTMYAKNDPTCCPSIKKRVTYKWTGTKIVEIKD
;
A
#
# COMPACT_ATOMS: atom_id res chain seq x y z
N MET A 1 -11.19 24.72 90.51
CA MET A 1 -10.64 23.90 91.63
C MET A 1 -10.53 22.45 91.17
N LYS A 2 -9.32 21.92 91.27
CA LYS A 2 -8.92 20.49 91.43
C LYS A 2 -9.22 19.48 90.31
N ASN A 3 -8.13 19.17 89.60
CA ASN A 3 -7.75 17.90 89.00
C ASN A 3 -8.12 16.65 89.83
N ILE A 4 -8.61 15.61 89.16
CA ILE A 4 -8.51 14.18 89.52
C ILE A 4 -8.34 13.41 88.19
N ILE A 5 -7.11 13.02 87.83
CA ILE A 5 -6.53 11.65 87.93
C ILE A 5 -7.26 10.66 87.01
N LEU A 6 -6.75 10.40 85.81
CA LEU A 6 -5.81 9.31 85.45
C LEU A 6 -6.32 7.90 85.80
N ILE A 7 -6.53 7.05 84.78
CA ILE A 7 -6.27 5.59 84.71
C ILE A 7 -7.21 4.99 83.65
N ARG A 8 -6.66 4.62 82.49
CA ARG A 8 -6.73 3.25 81.91
C ARG A 8 -5.91 3.22 80.62
N LEU A 9 -4.64 2.83 80.77
CA LEU A 9 -3.91 2.12 79.72
C LEU A 9 -4.61 0.78 79.47
N ALA A 10 -4.80 0.41 78.20
CA ALA A 10 -4.30 -0.84 77.59
C ALA A 10 -5.20 -1.30 76.42
N ARG A 11 -4.53 -1.71 75.33
CA ARG A 11 -5.04 -2.37 74.11
C ARG A 11 -5.72 -1.37 73.16
N VAL A 12 -5.25 -1.16 71.93
CA VAL A 12 -5.14 -2.18 70.87
C VAL A 12 -3.92 -1.91 69.98
N ILE A 13 -3.15 -2.98 69.80
CA ILE A 13 -2.06 -3.16 68.85
C ILE A 13 -2.67 -3.49 67.48
N GLU A 14 -2.05 -2.99 66.42
CA GLU A 14 -2.16 -3.43 65.01
C GLU A 14 -3.53 -3.26 64.32
N VAL A 15 -3.52 -2.59 63.16
CA VAL A 15 -3.94 -3.14 61.86
C VAL A 15 -3.93 -2.00 60.81
N SER A 16 -3.22 -2.28 59.70
CA SER A 16 -3.36 -1.65 58.38
C SER A 16 -2.63 -0.34 58.07
N VAL A 17 -1.31 -0.45 57.87
CA VAL A 17 -0.65 0.17 56.71
C VAL A 17 -0.90 -0.74 55.51
N ALA A 18 -1.93 -0.47 54.71
CA ALA A 18 -2.09 -1.07 53.39
C ALA A 18 -3.14 -0.32 52.56
N LEU A 19 -2.83 -0.14 51.28
CA LEU A 19 -3.73 0.19 50.17
C LEU A 19 -4.22 1.64 50.06
N LEU A 20 -3.40 2.46 49.40
CA LEU A 20 -3.91 3.43 48.42
C LEU A 20 -3.04 3.41 47.15
N LEU A 21 -3.08 2.29 46.42
CA LEU A 21 -2.69 2.20 45.01
C LEU A 21 -3.99 2.27 44.20
N LEU A 22 -4.38 3.48 43.81
CA LEU A 22 -5.43 3.68 42.81
C LEU A 22 -4.94 3.10 41.48
N ALA A 23 -5.52 1.95 41.13
CA ALA A 23 -5.32 1.28 39.86
C ALA A 23 -5.77 2.21 38.72
N VAL A 24 -4.82 2.74 37.96
CA VAL A 24 -5.08 3.20 36.60
C VAL A 24 -5.22 1.94 35.74
N ALA A 25 -6.41 1.33 35.78
CA ALA A 25 -6.78 0.28 34.85
C ALA A 25 -6.90 0.91 33.46
N GLY A 26 -5.79 0.92 32.72
CA GLY A 26 -5.81 1.24 31.31
C GLY A 26 -6.75 0.25 30.62
N THR A 27 -7.87 0.75 30.10
CA THR A 27 -8.73 0.00 29.21
C THR A 27 -7.93 -0.31 27.96
N ALA A 28 -7.31 -1.49 27.92
CA ALA A 28 -6.85 -2.07 26.67
C ALA A 28 -8.11 -2.28 25.83
N LEU A 29 -8.36 -1.36 24.90
CA LEU A 29 -9.35 -1.56 23.86
C LEU A 29 -8.92 -2.82 23.09
N ALA A 30 -9.56 -3.94 23.39
CA ALA A 30 -9.47 -5.14 22.59
C ALA A 30 -9.97 -4.73 21.19
N GLN A 31 -9.04 -4.50 20.26
CA GLN A 31 -9.37 -4.28 18.87
C GLN A 31 -10.08 -5.54 18.39
N THR A 32 -11.40 -5.46 18.25
CA THR A 32 -12.20 -6.54 17.69
C THR A 32 -11.70 -6.79 16.28
N THR A 33 -11.07 -7.94 16.07
CA THR A 33 -10.62 -8.36 14.74
C THR A 33 -11.88 -8.50 13.88
N GLN A 34 -12.11 -7.57 12.97
CA GLN A 34 -13.27 -7.61 12.08
C GLN A 34 -13.27 -8.94 11.31
N GLN A 35 -14.28 -9.76 11.53
CA GLN A 35 -14.49 -11.01 10.80
C GLN A 35 -15.45 -10.75 9.65
N TYR A 36 -15.03 -11.15 8.45
CA TYR A 36 -15.82 -11.12 7.23
C TYR A 36 -16.48 -12.48 7.01
N THR A 37 -17.66 -12.43 6.40
CA THR A 37 -18.41 -13.62 5.99
C THR A 37 -18.64 -13.59 4.49
N ILE A 38 -18.77 -14.78 3.89
CA ILE A 38 -18.97 -14.91 2.45
C ILE A 38 -20.43 -14.63 2.13
N ASP A 39 -20.65 -13.76 1.15
CA ASP A 39 -21.94 -13.61 0.50
C ASP A 39 -22.09 -14.69 -0.59
N HIS A 40 -21.31 -14.56 -1.67
CA HIS A 40 -21.26 -15.54 -2.75
C HIS A 40 -19.88 -15.55 -3.43
N ALA A 41 -19.59 -16.64 -4.14
CA ALA A 41 -18.38 -16.76 -4.95
C ALA A 41 -18.50 -15.93 -6.23
N VAL A 42 -17.45 -15.19 -6.60
CA VAL A 42 -17.41 -14.38 -7.82
C VAL A 42 -17.32 -15.29 -9.03
N MET A 43 -18.26 -15.15 -9.95
CA MET A 43 -18.33 -15.97 -11.16
C MET A 43 -17.69 -15.24 -12.34
N PHE A 44 -16.50 -15.71 -12.71
CA PHE A 44 -15.78 -15.17 -13.85
C PHE A 44 -16.21 -15.80 -15.17
N THR A 45 -16.30 -14.95 -16.20
CA THR A 45 -16.47 -15.35 -17.60
C THR A 45 -15.22 -15.01 -18.40
N ALA A 46 -14.97 -15.72 -19.49
CA ALA A 46 -13.83 -15.42 -20.37
C ALA A 46 -14.02 -14.05 -21.03
N GLY A 47 -12.97 -13.23 -21.03
CA GLY A 47 -12.96 -11.93 -21.70
C GLY A 47 -13.03 -12.09 -23.22
N THR A 48 -13.95 -11.36 -23.86
CA THR A 48 -14.11 -11.36 -25.33
C THR A 48 -13.35 -10.21 -25.99
N ASP A 49 -13.14 -10.28 -27.31
CA ASP A 49 -12.49 -9.20 -28.05
C ASP A 49 -13.33 -7.91 -28.09
N THR A 50 -14.66 -8.03 -28.04
CA THR A 50 -15.55 -6.86 -27.87
C THR A 50 -15.28 -6.17 -26.54
N MET A 51 -15.25 -6.92 -25.44
CA MET A 51 -14.93 -6.39 -24.11
C MET A 51 -13.52 -5.79 -24.08
N ARG A 52 -12.56 -6.46 -24.70
CA ARG A 52 -11.18 -5.98 -24.86
C ARG A 52 -11.14 -4.62 -25.55
N GLY A 53 -11.86 -4.47 -26.66
CA GLY A 53 -11.94 -3.21 -27.42
C GLY A 53 -12.49 -2.05 -26.59
N GLN A 54 -13.48 -2.33 -25.74
CA GLN A 54 -14.04 -1.34 -24.80
C GLN A 54 -13.03 -0.97 -23.70
N LEU A 55 -12.50 -1.98 -23.01
CA LEU A 55 -11.63 -1.81 -21.84
C LEU A 55 -10.24 -1.25 -22.19
N ARG A 56 -9.73 -1.46 -23.40
CA ARG A 56 -8.45 -0.86 -23.84
C ARG A 56 -8.46 0.67 -23.82
N ARG A 57 -9.63 1.30 -23.83
CA ARG A 57 -9.76 2.76 -23.71
C ARG A 57 -9.44 3.24 -22.29
N THR A 58 -9.62 2.39 -21.28
CA THR A 58 -9.29 2.66 -19.88
C THR A 58 -7.81 2.36 -19.62
N PRO A 59 -6.96 3.38 -19.36
CA PRO A 59 -5.51 3.17 -19.24
C PRO A 59 -5.12 2.09 -18.22
N ALA A 60 -5.77 2.07 -17.05
CA ALA A 60 -5.51 1.10 -15.99
C ALA A 60 -5.79 -0.36 -16.41
N ALA A 61 -6.73 -0.58 -17.33
CA ALA A 61 -7.13 -1.93 -17.77
C ALA A 61 -6.25 -2.48 -18.89
N ARG A 62 -5.55 -1.61 -19.63
CA ARG A 62 -4.86 -1.96 -20.90
C ARG A 62 -3.93 -3.15 -20.78
N GLU A 63 -3.20 -3.24 -19.68
CA GLU A 63 -2.22 -4.31 -19.47
C GLU A 63 -2.93 -5.66 -19.29
N ILE A 64 -3.93 -5.74 -18.40
CA ILE A 64 -4.69 -6.98 -18.15
C ILE A 64 -5.41 -7.43 -19.43
N VAL A 65 -6.06 -6.50 -20.14
CA VAL A 65 -6.77 -6.80 -21.39
C VAL A 65 -5.84 -6.84 -22.62
N SER A 66 -4.52 -6.85 -22.44
CA SER A 66 -3.60 -7.15 -23.55
C SER A 66 -3.47 -8.66 -23.78
N GLY A 67 -3.64 -9.47 -22.72
CA GLY A 67 -3.54 -10.94 -22.76
C GLY A 67 -4.89 -11.66 -22.59
N VAL A 68 -4.84 -12.94 -22.23
CA VAL A 68 -6.04 -13.69 -21.82
C VAL A 68 -6.48 -13.18 -20.44
N PHE A 69 -7.76 -12.85 -20.31
CA PHE A 69 -8.33 -12.33 -19.06
C PHE A 69 -9.73 -12.89 -18.85
N ALA A 70 -10.15 -12.87 -17.60
CA ALA A 70 -11.51 -13.15 -17.19
C ALA A 70 -12.15 -11.90 -16.58
N ILE A 71 -13.48 -11.83 -16.64
CA ILE A 71 -14.26 -10.70 -16.16
C ILE A 71 -15.47 -11.18 -15.37
N ALA A 72 -15.73 -10.54 -14.24
CA ALA A 72 -16.98 -10.62 -13.50
C ALA A 72 -17.59 -9.22 -13.38
N ARG A 73 -18.90 -9.17 -13.14
CA ARG A 73 -19.68 -7.94 -12.98
C ARG A 73 -20.45 -8.05 -11.68
N GLU A 74 -20.08 -7.25 -10.71
CA GLU A 74 -20.63 -7.31 -9.36
C GLU A 74 -21.02 -5.91 -8.93
N ASP A 75 -22.19 -5.76 -8.31
CA ASP A 75 -22.63 -4.51 -7.69
C ASP A 75 -22.01 -4.42 -6.28
N LEU A 76 -20.84 -3.78 -6.20
CA LEU A 76 -20.05 -3.78 -4.97
C LEU A 76 -20.56 -2.76 -3.96
N ASP A 77 -21.21 -1.67 -4.39
CA ASP A 77 -21.78 -0.66 -3.50
C ASP A 77 -23.32 -0.70 -3.37
N ASP A 78 -23.98 -1.68 -4.00
CA ASP A 78 -25.44 -1.84 -4.07
C ASP A 78 -26.14 -0.59 -4.71
N ASP A 79 -25.49 0.08 -5.67
CA ASP A 79 -26.06 1.24 -6.39
C ASP A 79 -26.89 0.84 -7.63
N GLY A 80 -26.97 -0.46 -7.91
CA GLY A 80 -27.65 -1.05 -9.06
C GLY A 80 -26.82 -1.05 -10.36
N ARG A 81 -25.56 -0.58 -10.32
CA ARG A 81 -24.64 -0.55 -11.46
C ARG A 81 -23.40 -1.38 -11.14
N PRO A 82 -23.17 -2.50 -11.85
CA PRO A 82 -22.06 -3.36 -11.51
C PRO A 82 -20.70 -2.75 -11.85
N GLU A 83 -19.75 -2.86 -10.92
CA GLU A 83 -18.32 -2.77 -11.16
C GLU A 83 -17.81 -3.95 -11.98
N PHE A 84 -16.71 -3.73 -12.70
CA PHE A 84 -16.00 -4.78 -13.41
C PHE A 84 -14.84 -5.29 -12.58
N ILE A 85 -14.79 -6.60 -12.39
CA ILE A 85 -13.65 -7.28 -11.79
C ILE A 85 -12.89 -7.98 -12.91
N LEU A 86 -11.69 -7.50 -13.21
CA LEU A 86 -10.81 -8.06 -14.23
C LEU A 86 -9.73 -8.90 -13.56
N LEU A 87 -9.58 -10.14 -14.04
CA LEU A 87 -8.54 -11.06 -13.59
C LEU A 87 -7.70 -11.49 -14.78
N SER A 88 -6.39 -11.25 -14.75
CA SER A 88 -5.51 -11.78 -15.79
C SER A 88 -5.44 -13.30 -15.69
N GLN A 89 -5.41 -13.97 -16.84
CA GLN A 89 -5.16 -15.40 -16.97
C GLN A 89 -3.87 -15.67 -17.74
N SER A 90 -3.14 -14.61 -18.12
CA SER A 90 -1.87 -14.74 -18.80
C SER A 90 -0.77 -15.16 -17.83
N SER A 91 0.09 -16.09 -18.23
CA SER A 91 1.26 -16.51 -17.43
C SER A 91 2.21 -15.36 -17.11
N ALA A 92 2.29 -14.35 -17.98
CA ALA A 92 3.12 -13.16 -17.75
C ALA A 92 2.66 -12.36 -16.51
N MET A 93 1.35 -12.32 -16.25
CA MET A 93 0.74 -11.57 -15.14
C MET A 93 0.20 -12.47 -14.02
N CYS A 94 0.31 -13.79 -14.18
CA CYS A 94 0.07 -14.82 -13.18
C CYS A 94 1.41 -15.47 -12.83
N ARG A 95 2.10 -14.89 -11.84
CA ARG A 95 3.41 -15.37 -11.37
C ARG A 95 3.34 -15.73 -9.88
N ASP A 96 4.50 -15.91 -9.26
CA ASP A 96 4.62 -16.09 -7.83
C ASP A 96 3.91 -14.94 -7.09
N GLY A 97 2.92 -15.30 -6.27
CA GLY A 97 2.05 -14.34 -5.57
C GLY A 97 0.64 -14.19 -6.16
N GLY A 98 0.36 -14.77 -7.33
CA GLY A 98 -0.98 -14.83 -7.92
C GLY A 98 -1.13 -14.06 -9.23
N CYS A 99 -2.37 -13.94 -9.67
CA CYS A 99 -2.77 -13.26 -10.90
C CYS A 99 -3.11 -11.80 -10.63
N ALA A 100 -2.75 -10.92 -11.57
CA ALA A 100 -3.16 -9.52 -11.53
C ALA A 100 -4.69 -9.39 -11.55
N LEU A 101 -5.21 -8.61 -10.61
CA LEU A 101 -6.62 -8.27 -10.43
C LEU A 101 -6.78 -6.75 -10.51
N LEU A 102 -7.81 -6.29 -11.20
CA LEU A 102 -8.21 -4.89 -11.23
C LEU A 102 -9.72 -4.78 -11.08
N ILE A 103 -10.18 -3.90 -10.21
CA ILE A 103 -11.59 -3.53 -10.12
C ILE A 103 -11.77 -2.14 -10.71
N LEU A 104 -12.75 -2.01 -11.58
CA LEU A 104 -13.11 -0.76 -12.23
C LEU A 104 -14.55 -0.41 -11.88
N GLY A 105 -14.76 0.82 -11.42
CA GLY A 105 -16.09 1.38 -11.21
C GLY A 105 -16.33 2.61 -12.07
N LYS A 106 -17.60 2.96 -12.23
CA LYS A 106 -17.99 4.18 -12.92
C LYS A 106 -18.11 5.32 -11.91
N THR A 107 -17.41 6.42 -12.17
CA THR A 107 -17.51 7.67 -11.43
C THR A 107 -18.18 8.73 -12.31
N HIS A 108 -18.33 9.95 -11.77
CA HIS A 108 -18.74 11.11 -12.56
C HIS A 108 -17.69 11.50 -13.63
N GLN A 109 -16.42 11.15 -13.41
CA GLN A 109 -15.30 11.50 -14.30
C GLN A 109 -14.98 10.40 -15.33
N GLY A 110 -15.54 9.20 -15.18
CA GLY A 110 -15.38 8.12 -16.16
C GLY A 110 -15.32 6.74 -15.51
N ILE A 111 -14.52 5.84 -16.08
CA ILE A 111 -14.23 4.53 -15.49
C ILE A 111 -12.88 4.62 -14.79
N GLU A 112 -12.86 4.35 -13.49
CA GLU A 112 -11.68 4.48 -12.63
C GLU A 112 -11.37 3.19 -11.88
N PRO A 113 -10.09 2.95 -11.53
CA PRO A 113 -9.71 1.80 -10.74
C PRO A 113 -10.02 1.99 -9.26
N PHE A 114 -10.77 1.06 -8.67
CA PHE A 114 -11.07 1.03 -7.22
C PHE A 114 -10.10 0.15 -6.43
N LEU A 115 -9.50 -0.84 -7.09
CA LEU A 115 -8.53 -1.76 -6.51
C LEU A 115 -7.63 -2.33 -7.59
N ALA A 116 -6.33 -2.38 -7.33
CA ALA A 116 -5.37 -3.19 -8.07
C ALA A 116 -4.64 -4.12 -7.08
N ALA A 117 -4.63 -5.43 -7.35
CA ALA A 117 -4.05 -6.42 -6.44
C ALA A 117 -3.47 -7.62 -7.21
N LYS A 118 -2.71 -8.47 -6.50
CA LYS A 118 -2.40 -9.83 -6.94
C LYS A 118 -3.20 -10.81 -6.09
N VAL A 119 -3.92 -11.73 -6.71
CA VAL A 119 -4.76 -12.71 -6.02
C VAL A 119 -4.38 -14.13 -6.37
N ASN A 120 -4.35 -15.00 -5.36
CA ASN A 120 -4.04 -16.41 -5.53
C ASN A 120 -5.18 -17.27 -4.98
N GLY A 121 -6.10 -17.66 -5.86
CA GLY A 121 -7.25 -18.51 -5.52
C GLY A 121 -8.56 -18.04 -6.14
N LYS A 122 -9.63 -18.75 -5.78
CA LYS A 122 -11.00 -18.34 -6.14
C LYS A 122 -11.39 -17.12 -5.29
N LEU A 123 -12.26 -16.28 -5.83
CA LEU A 123 -12.72 -15.07 -5.16
C LEU A 123 -14.17 -15.18 -4.74
N ALA A 124 -14.53 -14.46 -3.68
CA ALA A 124 -15.88 -14.26 -3.20
C ALA A 124 -16.09 -12.81 -2.76
N LEU A 125 -17.34 -12.36 -2.74
CA LEU A 125 -17.70 -11.11 -2.09
C LEU A 125 -18.00 -11.34 -0.62
N THR A 126 -17.68 -10.34 0.19
CA THR A 126 -18.08 -10.31 1.60
C THR A 126 -19.53 -9.84 1.75
N LYS A 127 -20.19 -10.28 2.84
CA LYS A 127 -21.49 -9.71 3.23
C LYS A 127 -21.33 -8.30 3.76
N GLU A 128 -20.25 -8.06 4.47
CA GLU A 128 -19.93 -6.78 5.11
C GLU A 128 -19.38 -5.79 4.08
N LYS A 129 -19.72 -4.51 4.27
CA LYS A 129 -19.17 -3.39 3.50
C LYS A 129 -18.10 -2.66 4.29
N VAL A 130 -17.08 -2.18 3.59
CA VAL A 130 -16.04 -1.28 4.10
C VAL A 130 -15.98 -0.07 3.19
N GLY A 131 -16.17 1.12 3.74
CA GLY A 131 -16.18 2.35 2.93
C GLY A 131 -17.29 2.40 1.88
N GLY A 132 -18.41 1.70 2.13
CA GLY A 132 -19.54 1.60 1.20
C GLY A 132 -19.48 0.44 0.21
N TYR A 133 -18.36 -0.28 0.12
CA TYR A 133 -18.15 -1.37 -0.84
C TYR A 133 -18.04 -2.73 -0.16
N ARG A 134 -18.60 -3.77 -0.77
CA ARG A 134 -18.26 -5.16 -0.45
C ARG A 134 -16.78 -5.39 -0.78
N ALA A 135 -16.10 -6.10 0.10
CA ALA A 135 -14.71 -6.46 -0.10
C ALA A 135 -14.62 -7.76 -0.92
N LEU A 136 -13.46 -7.99 -1.55
CA LEU A 136 -13.14 -9.28 -2.13
C LEU A 136 -12.41 -10.16 -1.11
N ALA A 137 -12.83 -11.40 -1.00
CA ALA A 137 -12.19 -12.42 -0.18
C ALA A 137 -11.58 -13.52 -1.06
N VAL A 138 -10.40 -14.01 -0.70
CA VAL A 138 -9.85 -15.24 -1.30
C VAL A 138 -10.48 -16.44 -0.62
N LEU A 139 -10.99 -17.39 -1.39
CA LEU A 139 -11.53 -18.64 -0.86
C LEU A 139 -10.41 -19.67 -0.63
N GLY A 140 -10.44 -20.27 0.56
CA GLY A 140 -9.64 -21.44 0.90
C GLY A 140 -10.18 -22.73 0.28
N LYS A 141 -9.48 -23.85 0.52
CA LYS A 141 -9.81 -25.16 -0.08
C LYS A 141 -11.20 -25.68 0.27
N ASN A 142 -11.72 -25.33 1.45
CA ASN A 142 -13.04 -25.74 1.94
C ASN A 142 -14.14 -24.70 1.68
N GLY A 143 -13.88 -23.69 0.86
CA GLY A 143 -14.85 -22.64 0.53
C GLY A 143 -15.03 -21.57 1.61
N GLN A 144 -14.29 -21.60 2.72
CA GLN A 144 -14.24 -20.50 3.68
C GLN A 144 -13.27 -19.40 3.22
N ILE A 145 -13.29 -18.22 3.85
CA ILE A 145 -12.28 -17.18 3.57
C ILE A 145 -10.90 -17.69 3.99
N ALA A 146 -9.95 -17.66 3.06
CA ALA A 146 -8.57 -18.03 3.30
C ALA A 146 -7.95 -17.15 4.39
N VAL A 147 -7.12 -17.75 5.23
CA VAL A 147 -6.37 -17.04 6.27
C VAL A 147 -4.92 -16.98 5.83
N GLY A 148 -4.30 -15.80 5.90
CA GLY A 148 -2.89 -15.62 5.57
C GLY A 148 -2.03 -16.47 6.49
N ASN A 149 -1.22 -17.36 5.91
CA ASN A 149 -0.38 -18.30 6.64
C ASN A 149 1.11 -17.93 6.59
N ARG A 150 1.48 -16.88 5.85
CA ARG A 150 2.86 -16.40 5.77
C ARG A 150 3.22 -15.61 7.02
N ARG A 151 3.96 -16.24 7.94
CA ARG A 151 4.47 -15.60 9.16
C ARG A 151 5.25 -14.33 8.81
N GLY A 152 4.98 -13.24 9.53
CA GLY A 152 5.57 -11.92 9.28
C GLY A 152 4.86 -11.09 8.21
N SER A 153 3.89 -11.64 7.47
CA SER A 153 3.04 -10.81 6.59
C SER A 153 1.96 -10.07 7.39
N PRO A 154 1.49 -8.90 6.92
CA PRO A 154 0.39 -8.16 7.56
C PRO A 154 -0.92 -8.96 7.70
N LEU A 155 -1.08 -9.99 6.86
CA LEU A 155 -2.24 -10.87 6.81
C LEU A 155 -2.03 -12.19 7.59
N PHE A 156 -0.90 -12.38 8.27
CA PHE A 156 -0.66 -13.60 9.04
C PHE A 156 -1.73 -13.77 10.13
N GLY A 157 -2.44 -14.90 10.11
CA GLY A 157 -3.54 -15.19 11.02
C GLY A 157 -4.82 -14.37 10.75
N LYS A 158 -4.87 -13.59 9.67
CA LYS A 158 -6.03 -12.78 9.28
C LYS A 158 -6.66 -13.29 7.99
N GLN A 159 -7.95 -13.06 7.84
CA GLN A 159 -8.64 -13.33 6.58
C GLN A 159 -8.03 -12.52 5.43
N VAL A 160 -7.82 -13.16 4.29
CA VAL A 160 -7.29 -12.54 3.07
C VAL A 160 -8.42 -11.81 2.36
N VAL A 161 -8.58 -10.53 2.72
CA VAL A 161 -9.65 -9.65 2.25
C VAL A 161 -9.04 -8.39 1.65
N TYR A 162 -9.55 -7.98 0.49
CA TYR A 162 -9.18 -6.77 -0.23
C TYR A 162 -10.36 -5.79 -0.19
N THR A 163 -10.17 -4.71 0.54
CA THR A 163 -11.13 -3.61 0.64
C THR A 163 -10.92 -2.62 -0.51
N MET A 164 -12.00 -2.01 -0.97
CA MET A 164 -11.91 -0.99 -2.02
C MET A 164 -11.43 0.32 -1.45
N LEU A 165 -10.78 1.14 -2.28
CA LEU A 165 -10.52 2.52 -1.91
C LEU A 165 -11.86 3.24 -1.74
N PRO A 166 -12.09 3.98 -0.63
CA PRO A 166 -13.27 4.83 -0.53
C PRO A 166 -13.27 5.78 -1.73
N ARG A 167 -14.42 6.01 -2.38
CA ARG A 167 -14.55 7.18 -3.26
C ARG A 167 -14.12 8.38 -2.41
N ALA A 168 -13.18 9.19 -2.92
CA ALA A 168 -12.96 10.50 -2.36
C ALA A 168 -14.33 11.18 -2.40
N GLN A 169 -14.99 11.30 -1.25
CA GLN A 169 -16.28 11.95 -1.17
C GLN A 169 -16.01 13.41 -1.48
N THR A 170 -16.27 13.84 -2.73
CA THR A 170 -16.42 15.25 -3.02
C THR A 170 -17.52 15.74 -2.08
N PRO A 171 -17.27 16.65 -1.14
CA PRO A 171 -18.30 17.11 -0.23
C PRO A 171 -19.46 17.67 -1.06
N ALA A 172 -20.67 17.19 -0.74
CA ALA A 172 -21.90 17.70 -1.31
C ALA A 172 -21.95 19.22 -1.13
N GLY A 173 -22.32 19.91 -2.21
CA GLY A 173 -22.07 21.32 -2.41
C GLY A 173 -22.58 22.22 -1.28
N ASN A 174 -21.73 23.17 -0.90
CA ASN A 174 -22.19 24.49 -0.53
C ASN A 174 -22.02 25.40 -1.74
N THR A 175 -23.16 25.83 -2.27
CA THR A 175 -23.33 26.94 -3.19
C THR A 175 -22.74 28.20 -2.56
N MET A 176 -21.61 28.70 -3.06
CA MET A 176 -21.27 30.12 -2.98
C MET A 176 -20.50 30.53 -4.24
N ASP A 177 -21.27 31.23 -5.05
CA ASP A 177 -20.96 32.46 -5.76
C ASP A 177 -19.63 32.66 -6.50
N GLU A 178 -19.84 33.21 -7.68
CA GLU A 178 -18.90 33.56 -8.72
C GLU A 178 -17.97 34.68 -8.25
N THR A 179 -16.66 34.44 -8.12
CA THR A 179 -15.67 35.49 -8.38
C THR A 179 -14.39 34.90 -8.96
N LYS A 180 -14.05 35.46 -10.12
CA LYS A 180 -12.92 35.16 -10.99
C LYS A 180 -11.65 35.84 -10.47
N SER A 181 -10.56 35.10 -10.28
CA SER A 181 -9.19 35.63 -10.29
C SER A 181 -8.15 34.51 -10.43
N ASP A 182 -7.49 34.52 -11.59
CA ASP A 182 -6.06 34.28 -11.86
C ASP A 182 -5.31 33.11 -11.18
N GLU A 183 -4.98 32.15 -12.04
CA GLU A 183 -3.68 31.48 -12.21
C GLU A 183 -2.68 31.54 -11.04
N GLN A 184 -2.60 30.45 -10.28
CA GLN A 184 -1.33 29.96 -9.72
C GLN A 184 -1.34 28.44 -9.60
N THR A 185 -0.46 27.83 -10.39
CA THR A 185 -0.19 26.41 -10.50
C THR A 185 0.55 25.94 -9.26
N GLU A 186 -0.16 25.41 -8.26
CA GLU A 186 0.45 24.74 -7.11
C GLU A 186 0.36 23.22 -7.29
N SER A 187 1.53 22.62 -7.49
CA SER A 187 1.74 21.19 -7.71
C SER A 187 1.32 20.38 -6.48
N THR A 188 0.28 19.57 -6.63
CA THR A 188 -0.04 18.51 -5.66
C THR A 188 1.04 17.41 -5.74
N PRO A 189 1.79 17.13 -4.66
CA PRO A 189 2.76 16.06 -4.65
C PRO A 189 2.01 14.73 -4.49
N ASN A 190 2.33 13.75 -5.35
CA ASN A 190 2.09 12.30 -5.21
C ASN A 190 1.35 11.59 -6.35
N THR A 191 1.14 12.22 -7.50
CA THR A 191 0.83 11.44 -8.71
C THR A 191 1.98 11.60 -9.70
N LEU A 192 2.77 10.52 -9.87
CA LEU A 192 3.77 10.45 -10.92
C LEU A 192 3.08 10.68 -12.27
N GLU A 193 3.63 11.59 -13.06
CA GLU A 193 3.07 11.84 -14.38
C GLU A 193 3.07 10.56 -15.24
N PRO A 194 2.09 10.39 -16.16
CA PRO A 194 1.94 9.16 -16.93
C PRO A 194 3.20 8.72 -17.69
N ASN A 195 4.01 9.68 -18.15
CA ASN A 195 5.28 9.39 -18.82
C ASN A 195 6.33 8.80 -17.86
N ALA A 196 6.43 9.34 -16.64
CA ALA A 196 7.34 8.81 -15.62
C ALA A 196 6.94 7.38 -15.21
N GLN A 197 5.65 7.13 -15.03
CA GLN A 197 5.14 5.79 -14.74
C GLN A 197 5.49 4.80 -15.85
N LYS A 198 5.35 5.20 -17.12
CA LYS A 198 5.70 4.36 -18.27
C LYS A 198 7.20 4.01 -18.31
N VAL A 199 8.06 4.97 -17.99
CA VAL A 199 9.51 4.76 -17.91
C VAL A 199 9.85 3.77 -16.82
N ILE A 200 9.28 3.93 -15.61
CA ILE A 200 9.47 3.01 -14.48
C ILE A 200 9.02 1.59 -14.85
N SER A 201 7.79 1.43 -15.36
CA SER A 201 7.27 0.11 -15.73
C SER A 201 8.12 -0.56 -16.81
N LYS A 202 8.54 0.20 -17.84
CA LYS A 202 9.44 -0.32 -18.88
C LYS A 202 10.78 -0.74 -18.29
N TYR A 203 11.38 0.09 -17.44
CA TYR A 203 12.67 -0.22 -16.81
C TYR A 203 12.58 -1.48 -15.94
N LEU A 204 11.61 -1.55 -15.02
CA LEU A 204 11.41 -2.71 -14.15
C LEU A 204 11.10 -3.99 -14.95
N SER A 205 10.40 -3.90 -16.09
CA SER A 205 10.18 -5.06 -16.96
C SER A 205 11.44 -5.55 -17.68
N SER A 206 12.45 -4.68 -17.82
CA SER A 206 13.70 -4.97 -18.54
C SER A 206 14.80 -5.55 -17.65
N ILE A 207 14.63 -5.50 -16.33
CA ILE A 207 15.62 -5.97 -15.35
C ILE A 207 15.62 -7.51 -15.18
N PRO A 208 14.48 -8.21 -15.00
CA PRO A 208 14.50 -9.57 -14.46
C PRO A 208 15.06 -10.62 -15.42
N GLY A 209 15.83 -11.56 -14.87
CA GLY A 209 16.12 -12.84 -15.50
C GLY A 209 14.93 -13.82 -15.47
N LYS A 210 15.13 -15.06 -15.92
CA LYS A 210 14.06 -16.08 -16.10
C LYS A 210 13.25 -16.41 -14.83
N GLN A 211 13.75 -16.11 -13.63
CA GLN A 211 13.14 -16.47 -12.34
C GLN A 211 13.13 -15.31 -11.33
N GLU A 212 13.27 -14.08 -11.80
CA GLU A 212 13.31 -12.89 -10.95
C GLU A 212 12.06 -12.03 -11.19
N SER A 213 11.74 -11.17 -10.21
CA SER A 213 10.82 -10.06 -10.39
C SER A 213 11.42 -8.77 -9.83
N ALA A 214 11.16 -7.65 -10.49
CA ALA A 214 11.55 -6.34 -10.01
C ALA A 214 10.28 -5.57 -9.64
N GLU A 215 10.20 -5.07 -8.40
CA GLU A 215 9.03 -4.38 -7.87
C GLU A 215 9.41 -3.00 -7.32
N ALA A 216 8.64 -1.97 -7.66
CA ALA A 216 8.84 -0.63 -7.11
C ALA A 216 8.48 -0.63 -5.62
N SER A 217 9.39 -0.11 -4.79
CA SER A 217 9.19 0.12 -3.36
C SER A 217 8.89 1.59 -3.04
N GLY A 218 9.08 2.50 -4.01
CA GLY A 218 8.60 3.88 -3.99
C GLY A 218 9.20 4.68 -5.15
N SER A 219 8.51 5.73 -5.58
CA SER A 219 9.02 6.62 -6.64
C SER A 219 8.45 8.02 -6.53
N ALA A 220 9.23 9.01 -7.00
CA ALA A 220 8.87 10.42 -6.97
C ALA A 220 9.47 11.15 -8.19
N LEU A 221 8.89 12.31 -8.50
CA LEU A 221 9.51 13.32 -9.35
C LEU A 221 10.12 14.39 -8.44
N ALA A 222 11.39 14.72 -8.64
CA ALA A 222 12.07 15.76 -7.88
C ALA A 222 13.13 16.42 -8.76
N ASP A 223 13.21 17.75 -8.75
CA ASP A 223 14.35 18.47 -9.34
C ASP A 223 15.55 18.31 -8.40
N LEU A 224 16.51 17.45 -8.79
CA LEU A 224 17.62 17.08 -7.94
C LEU A 224 18.86 17.96 -8.14
N ASN A 225 18.92 18.68 -9.26
CA ASN A 225 20.06 19.49 -9.68
C ASN A 225 19.74 20.99 -9.80
N SER A 226 18.51 21.39 -9.51
CA SER A 226 17.99 22.76 -9.60
C SER A 226 18.03 23.32 -11.03
N ASP A 227 17.86 22.48 -12.05
CA ASP A 227 17.80 22.89 -13.45
C ASP A 227 16.38 23.22 -13.96
N GLY A 228 15.39 23.12 -13.07
CA GLY A 228 13.98 23.36 -13.36
C GLY A 228 13.27 22.17 -14.02
N LYS A 229 13.93 21.02 -14.17
CA LYS A 229 13.33 19.77 -14.66
C LYS A 229 13.44 18.71 -13.59
N SER A 230 12.36 17.96 -13.39
CA SER A 230 12.37 16.88 -12.42
C SER A 230 13.06 15.63 -12.97
N GLU A 231 13.87 15.00 -12.11
CA GLU A 231 14.31 13.62 -12.24
C GLU A 231 13.23 12.65 -11.71
N ILE A 232 13.25 11.41 -12.22
CA ILE A 232 12.56 10.29 -11.57
C ILE A 232 13.50 9.67 -10.55
N VAL A 233 13.04 9.61 -9.31
CA VAL A 233 13.65 8.85 -8.22
C VAL A 233 12.87 7.55 -8.07
N LEU A 234 13.56 6.41 -8.16
CA LEU A 234 12.94 5.09 -8.05
C LEU A 234 13.71 4.24 -7.03
N VAL A 235 13.03 3.81 -5.97
CA VAL A 235 13.49 2.73 -5.10
C VAL A 235 12.76 1.46 -5.52
N TRP A 236 13.49 0.40 -5.81
CA TRP A 236 12.92 -0.86 -6.28
C TRP A 236 13.70 -2.06 -5.75
N THR A 237 13.04 -3.21 -5.69
CA THR A 237 13.61 -4.45 -5.18
C THR A 237 13.57 -5.53 -6.26
N LEU A 238 14.73 -6.13 -6.53
CA LEU A 238 14.84 -7.40 -7.26
C LEU A 238 14.58 -8.54 -6.29
N LEU A 239 13.65 -9.42 -6.62
CA LEU A 239 13.27 -10.59 -5.86
C LEU A 239 13.67 -11.84 -6.64
N GLY A 240 14.56 -12.64 -6.07
CA GLY A 240 14.88 -14.00 -6.53
C GLY A 240 14.37 -15.03 -5.54
N ALA A 241 14.55 -16.32 -5.85
CA ALA A 241 14.06 -17.42 -5.02
C ALA A 241 14.64 -17.41 -3.59
N THR A 242 15.90 -17.03 -3.43
CA THR A 242 16.63 -17.08 -2.15
C THR A 242 17.29 -15.77 -1.77
N TYR A 243 17.11 -14.73 -2.56
CA TYR A 243 17.78 -13.45 -2.38
C TYR A 243 16.87 -12.30 -2.78
N TRP A 244 17.20 -11.12 -2.28
CA TRP A 244 16.61 -9.87 -2.75
C TRP A 244 17.63 -8.75 -2.64
N HIS A 245 17.53 -7.77 -3.54
CA HIS A 245 18.39 -6.59 -3.54
C HIS A 245 17.54 -5.36 -3.79
N THR A 246 17.67 -4.36 -2.92
CA THR A 246 17.00 -3.07 -3.11
C THR A 246 17.98 -2.07 -3.71
N THR A 247 17.50 -1.27 -4.67
CA THR A 247 18.32 -0.32 -5.44
C THR A 247 17.60 1.02 -5.53
N LEU A 248 18.35 2.11 -5.36
CA LEU A 248 17.94 3.46 -5.73
C LEU A 248 18.42 3.73 -7.16
N THR A 249 17.52 4.14 -8.05
CA THR A 249 17.80 4.49 -9.44
C THR A 249 17.28 5.89 -9.76
N ILE A 250 18.09 6.65 -10.48
CA ILE A 250 17.73 8.00 -10.94
C ILE A 250 17.65 8.01 -12.47
N PHE A 251 16.58 8.61 -12.98
CA PHE A 251 16.43 8.93 -14.40
C PHE A 251 16.32 10.45 -14.54
N SER A 252 17.03 11.03 -15.50
CA SER A 252 16.92 12.46 -15.79
C SER A 252 16.31 12.69 -17.16
N HIS A 253 15.79 13.90 -17.33
CA HIS A 253 15.15 14.34 -18.56
C HIS A 253 16.17 14.40 -19.72
N SER A 254 15.74 13.98 -20.90
CA SER A 254 16.50 14.07 -22.14
C SER A 254 15.58 14.49 -23.29
N ALA A 255 16.17 14.81 -24.46
CA ALA A 255 15.40 15.17 -25.65
C ALA A 255 14.38 14.09 -26.10
N LYS A 256 14.57 12.83 -25.68
CA LYS A 256 13.70 11.68 -26.01
C LYS A 256 12.91 11.15 -24.80
N GLY A 257 12.76 11.96 -23.74
CA GLY A 257 12.15 11.57 -22.47
C GLY A 257 13.19 11.21 -21.40
N TYR A 258 12.84 10.38 -20.43
CA TYR A 258 13.74 10.05 -19.34
C TYR A 258 14.81 9.01 -19.72
N LYS A 259 16.04 9.23 -19.25
CA LYS A 259 17.18 8.32 -19.43
C LYS A 259 17.72 7.90 -18.06
N HIS A 260 18.02 6.61 -17.90
CA HIS A 260 18.76 6.09 -16.73
C HIS A 260 20.12 6.78 -16.62
N LEU A 261 20.43 7.30 -15.43
CA LEU A 261 21.71 7.98 -15.17
C LEU A 261 22.56 7.31 -14.10
N SER A 262 21.95 6.90 -12.98
CA SER A 262 22.72 6.36 -11.86
C SER A 262 21.91 5.33 -11.09
N SER A 263 22.60 4.39 -10.46
CA SER A 263 21.98 3.42 -9.54
C SER A 263 22.92 3.12 -8.39
N LEU A 264 22.34 2.96 -7.21
CA LEU A 264 23.05 2.67 -5.97
C LEU A 264 22.34 1.50 -5.26
N PRO A 265 23.02 0.37 -5.04
CA PRO A 265 22.52 -0.68 -4.16
C PRO A 265 22.31 -0.13 -2.75
N LEU A 266 21.18 -0.46 -2.16
CA LEU A 266 20.81 -0.07 -0.81
C LEU A 266 20.95 -1.24 0.16
N ASN A 267 21.17 -0.92 1.43
CA ASN A 267 21.21 -1.91 2.49
C ASN A 267 19.79 -2.14 3.03
N GLY A 268 19.47 -3.39 3.36
CA GLY A 268 18.18 -3.68 3.97
C GLY A 268 17.00 -3.45 3.02
N LEU A 269 15.81 -3.74 3.51
CA LEU A 269 14.58 -3.42 2.79
C LEU A 269 14.47 -1.90 2.77
N ALA A 270 14.37 -1.30 1.60
CA ALA A 270 14.35 0.15 1.48
C ALA A 270 13.07 0.65 0.83
N LYS A 271 12.56 1.78 1.32
CA LYS A 271 11.40 2.49 0.79
C LYS A 271 11.74 3.96 0.64
N LEU A 272 11.29 4.56 -0.46
CA LEU A 272 11.39 6.02 -0.64
C LEU A 272 10.51 6.72 0.40
N SER A 273 11.11 7.57 1.23
CA SER A 273 10.40 8.39 2.22
C SER A 273 10.04 9.75 1.62
N SER A 274 11.01 10.44 1.03
CA SER A 274 10.79 11.70 0.31
C SER A 274 11.88 11.93 -0.74
N ALA A 275 11.61 12.83 -1.68
CA ALA A 275 12.59 13.37 -2.61
C ALA A 275 12.23 14.83 -2.86
N ASP A 276 12.98 15.75 -2.26
CA ASP A 276 12.71 17.19 -2.30
C ASP A 276 14.00 17.96 -2.06
N ASN A 277 14.10 19.19 -2.57
CA ASN A 277 15.24 20.09 -2.35
C ASN A 277 16.62 19.46 -2.66
N GLY A 278 16.70 18.61 -3.68
CA GLY A 278 17.93 17.89 -4.04
C GLY A 278 18.35 16.76 -3.08
N ILE A 279 17.51 16.44 -2.09
CA ILE A 279 17.73 15.39 -1.09
C ILE A 279 16.75 14.25 -1.30
N ILE A 280 17.25 13.02 -1.23
CA ILE A 280 16.47 11.79 -1.31
C ILE A 280 16.52 11.12 0.06
N ALA A 281 15.40 11.04 0.76
CA ALA A 281 15.29 10.34 2.03
C ALA A 281 14.76 8.91 1.82
N ILE A 282 15.45 7.93 2.39
CA ILE A 282 15.11 6.51 2.28
C ILE A 282 14.99 5.91 3.67
N ASP A 283 13.87 5.22 3.91
CA ASP A 283 13.67 4.39 5.09
C ASP A 283 14.19 2.98 4.80
N GLN A 284 15.20 2.56 5.56
CA GLN A 284 15.82 1.24 5.50
C GLN A 284 15.45 0.41 6.73
N THR A 285 15.21 -0.88 6.51
CA THR A 285 14.98 -1.87 7.57
C THR A 285 15.99 -3.01 7.44
N MET A 286 16.77 -3.26 8.50
CA MET A 286 17.85 -4.23 8.54
C MET A 286 17.67 -5.21 9.71
N TYR A 287 18.29 -6.38 9.60
CA TYR A 287 18.28 -7.38 10.66
C TYR A 287 19.26 -7.01 11.77
N ALA A 288 18.78 -6.98 13.01
CA ALA A 288 19.61 -7.14 14.19
C ALA A 288 20.10 -8.59 14.31
N LYS A 289 21.14 -8.79 15.12
CA LYS A 289 21.77 -10.11 15.34
C LYS A 289 20.77 -11.22 15.73
N ASN A 290 19.73 -10.87 16.46
CA ASN A 290 18.74 -11.81 17.00
C ASN A 290 17.36 -11.69 16.32
N ASP A 291 17.28 -10.97 15.20
CA ASP A 291 16.01 -10.82 14.50
C ASP A 291 15.60 -12.16 13.85
N PRO A 292 14.33 -12.57 13.96
CA PRO A 292 13.79 -13.63 13.14
C PRO A 292 13.98 -13.29 11.66
N THR A 293 14.29 -14.27 10.81
CA THR A 293 14.49 -14.09 9.35
C THR A 293 13.29 -13.47 8.62
N CYS A 294 12.11 -13.40 9.23
CA CYS A 294 10.95 -12.73 8.65
C CYS A 294 10.91 -11.21 8.89
N CYS A 295 11.67 -10.73 9.87
CA CYS A 295 11.24 -9.59 10.66
C CYS A 295 12.43 -8.72 11.09
N PRO A 296 13.06 -8.00 10.15
CA PRO A 296 14.12 -7.06 10.47
C PRO A 296 13.56 -5.91 11.33
N SER A 297 14.28 -5.52 12.38
CA SER A 297 13.82 -4.60 13.41
C SER A 297 14.61 -3.27 13.46
N ILE A 298 15.82 -3.23 12.89
CA ILE A 298 16.63 -2.01 12.86
C ILE A 298 16.06 -1.11 11.76
N LYS A 299 15.44 0.00 12.17
CA LYS A 299 14.99 1.06 11.27
C LYS A 299 16.04 2.16 11.20
N LYS A 300 16.43 2.54 9.99
CA LYS A 300 17.36 3.64 9.73
C LYS A 300 16.80 4.51 8.62
N ARG A 301 16.77 5.82 8.82
CA ARG A 301 16.58 6.77 7.71
C ARG A 301 17.94 7.17 7.20
N VAL A 302 18.12 7.14 5.88
CA VAL A 302 19.36 7.53 5.21
C VAL A 302 19.03 8.54 4.13
N THR A 303 19.81 9.61 4.07
CA THR A 303 19.67 10.67 3.08
C THR A 303 20.75 10.55 2.01
N TYR A 304 20.36 10.77 0.76
CA TYR A 304 21.24 10.73 -0.40
C TYR A 304 21.12 12.02 -1.20
N LYS A 305 22.19 12.37 -1.90
CA LYS A 305 22.20 13.42 -2.92
C LYS A 305 22.72 12.86 -4.24
N TRP A 306 22.18 13.37 -5.33
CA TRP A 306 22.70 13.09 -6.67
C TRP A 306 23.59 14.22 -7.15
N THR A 307 24.75 13.87 -7.72
CA THR A 307 25.77 14.84 -8.15
C THR A 307 25.86 14.98 -9.68
N GLY A 308 24.77 14.69 -10.39
CA GLY A 308 24.77 14.61 -11.87
C GLY A 308 25.30 13.29 -12.43
N THR A 309 26.16 12.60 -11.69
CA THR A 309 26.82 11.35 -12.15
C THR A 309 26.72 10.21 -11.14
N LYS A 310 26.69 10.52 -9.84
CA LYS A 310 26.69 9.54 -8.76
C LYS A 310 25.65 9.89 -7.71
N ILE A 311 25.21 8.86 -7.00
CA ILE A 311 24.40 8.99 -5.79
C ILE A 311 25.35 8.84 -4.61
N VAL A 312 25.33 9.80 -3.69
CA VAL A 312 26.18 9.81 -2.51
C VAL A 312 25.33 9.89 -1.25
N GLU A 313 25.65 9.08 -0.24
CA GLU A 313 25.04 9.19 1.09
C GLU A 313 25.53 10.48 1.74
N ILE A 314 24.60 11.27 2.26
CA ILE A 314 24.90 12.41 3.12
C ILE A 314 24.96 11.85 4.53
N LYS A 315 26.15 11.92 5.12
CA LYS A 315 26.34 11.62 6.55
C LYS A 315 26.06 12.91 7.31
N ASP A 316 25.13 12.81 8.26
CA ASP A 316 25.01 13.79 9.34
C ASP A 316 26.26 13.78 10.23
#